data_AF-A0A6N2LIM1-F1
#
_entry.id   AF-A0A6N2LIM1-F1
#
_cell.length_a   1.000
_cell.length_b   1.000
_cell.length_c   1.000
_cell.angle_alpha   90.00
_cell.angle_beta   90.00
_cell.angle_gamma   90.00
#
_symmetry.space_group_name_H-M   'P 1'
#
loop_
_entity.id
_entity.type
_entity.pdbx_description
1 polymer ?
#
loop_
_entity_poly.entity_id
_entity_poly.type
_entity_poly.pdbx_seq_one_letter_code
_entity_poly.pdbx_strand_id
1 'polypeptide(L)'
;MASNYATVLSSLSSATSHIVNLHYMLSKAVVKSRPSVLWCYKDKLELSSHKKKRAKQVKKLMQRGLLDPEKVDPFSLFLETGGLTYCLYKDSERILGNTFGMCILQDFEALTPNLLARTIETVEGGGLIVLLLRSLSSLTSLYTMAMDVHERFRTESHSEPQRAL
;
A
#
# COMPACT_ATOMS: atom_id res chain seq x y z
N MET A 1 19.99 -10.92 4.59
CA MET A 1 19.36 -9.70 4.05
C MET A 1 17.91 -10.07 3.78
N ALA A 2 16.97 -9.66 4.63
CA ALA A 2 15.58 -10.08 4.49
C ALA A 2 14.96 -9.36 3.29
N SER A 3 14.60 -10.11 2.26
CA SER A 3 13.92 -9.57 1.08
C SER A 3 12.59 -8.96 1.50
N ASN A 4 12.40 -7.67 1.22
CA ASN A 4 11.08 -7.05 1.25
C ASN A 4 10.33 -7.52 0.01
N TYR A 5 9.21 -8.22 0.18
CA TYR A 5 8.41 -8.72 -0.94
C TYR A 5 7.35 -7.67 -1.30
N ALA A 6 7.37 -7.22 -2.56
CA ALA A 6 6.30 -6.41 -3.13
C ALA A 6 5.28 -7.34 -3.81
N THR A 7 4.03 -7.31 -3.37
CA THR A 7 2.92 -8.07 -3.95
C THR A 7 1.97 -7.11 -4.65
N VAL A 8 1.74 -7.35 -5.95
CA VAL A 8 0.83 -6.54 -6.78
C VAL A 8 -0.53 -7.22 -6.85
N LEU A 9 -1.61 -6.50 -6.53
CA LEU A 9 -2.98 -7.01 -6.64
C LEU A 9 -3.77 -6.19 -7.68
N SER A 10 -4.42 -6.87 -8.63
CA SER A 10 -4.97 -6.27 -9.85
C SER A 10 -6.50 -6.24 -9.97
N SER A 11 -7.28 -6.46 -8.90
CA SER A 11 -8.74 -6.19 -8.97
C SER A 11 -9.37 -5.78 -7.62
N LEU A 12 -10.17 -4.71 -7.64
CA LEU A 12 -10.71 -4.03 -6.45
C LEU A 12 -11.70 -4.87 -5.60
N SER A 13 -12.59 -5.63 -6.24
CA SER A 13 -13.61 -6.43 -5.53
C SER A 13 -13.03 -7.63 -4.80
N SER A 14 -11.87 -8.12 -5.25
CA SER A 14 -11.11 -9.20 -4.61
C SER A 14 -9.94 -8.68 -3.76
N ALA A 15 -9.48 -7.46 -4.00
CA ALA A 15 -8.33 -6.85 -3.32
C ALA A 15 -8.50 -6.78 -1.80
N THR A 16 -9.67 -6.42 -1.30
CA THR A 16 -9.92 -6.34 0.16
C THR A 16 -9.80 -7.70 0.83
N SER A 17 -10.33 -8.75 0.21
CA SER A 17 -10.21 -10.13 0.70
C SER A 17 -8.77 -10.62 0.66
N HIS A 18 -8.05 -10.32 -0.44
CA HIS A 18 -6.64 -10.66 -0.56
C HIS A 18 -5.76 -9.91 0.45
N ILE A 19 -6.02 -8.62 0.73
CA ILE A 19 -5.30 -7.84 1.74
C ILE A 19 -5.44 -8.52 3.12
N VAL A 20 -6.64 -8.96 3.49
CA VAL A 20 -6.88 -9.64 4.76
C VAL A 20 -6.12 -10.95 4.83
N ASN A 21 -6.16 -11.75 3.75
CA ASN A 21 -5.43 -13.02 3.69
C ASN A 21 -3.92 -12.81 3.77
N LEU A 22 -3.38 -11.80 3.06
CA LEU A 22 -1.97 -11.44 3.10
C LEU A 22 -1.54 -10.97 4.49
N HIS A 23 -2.35 -10.14 5.15
CA HIS A 23 -2.09 -9.71 6.53
C HIS A 23 -2.13 -10.89 7.51
N TYR A 24 -3.08 -11.80 7.34
CA TYR A 24 -3.17 -13.02 8.13
C TYR A 24 -1.94 -13.90 7.94
N MET A 25 -1.53 -14.15 6.69
CA MET A 25 -0.32 -14.91 6.37
C MET A 25 0.93 -14.25 6.95
N LEU A 26 1.07 -12.93 6.79
CA LEU A 26 2.19 -12.17 7.38
C LEU A 26 2.20 -12.36 8.90
N SER A 27 1.07 -12.17 9.57
CA SER A 27 0.93 -12.35 11.03
C SER A 27 1.27 -13.76 11.52
N LYS A 28 1.21 -14.78 10.65
CA LYS A 28 1.61 -16.16 10.95
C LYS A 28 3.08 -16.44 10.61
N ALA A 29 3.65 -15.71 9.65
CA ALA A 29 5.01 -15.90 9.18
C ALA A 29 6.06 -15.16 10.03
N VAL A 30 5.72 -13.99 10.61
CA VAL A 30 6.61 -13.26 11.52
C VAL A 30 6.39 -13.66 12.98
N VAL A 31 7.48 -13.69 13.74
CA VAL A 31 7.48 -13.97 15.20
C VAL A 31 6.78 -12.87 16.00
N LYS A 32 6.71 -11.65 15.44
CA LYS A 32 6.03 -10.50 16.05
C LYS A 32 4.52 -10.70 16.00
N SER A 33 3.86 -10.57 17.16
CA SER A 33 2.47 -10.99 17.36
C SER A 33 1.42 -10.24 16.54
N ARG A 34 1.75 -9.08 15.94
CA ARG A 34 0.91 -8.35 14.98
C ARG A 34 1.67 -7.27 14.21
N PRO A 35 1.84 -7.40 12.88
CA PRO A 35 2.39 -6.35 12.05
C PRO A 35 1.41 -5.18 11.95
N SER A 36 1.89 -3.97 12.23
CA SER A 36 1.13 -2.72 12.02
C SER A 36 0.96 -2.45 10.53
N VAL A 37 -0.15 -1.83 10.16
CA VAL A 37 -0.51 -1.60 8.76
C VAL A 37 -0.57 -0.10 8.46
N LEU A 38 0.18 0.33 7.46
CA LEU A 38 0.07 1.66 6.85
C LEU A 38 -0.83 1.57 5.61
N TRP A 39 -1.89 2.37 5.57
CA TRP A 39 -2.77 2.48 4.39
C TRP A 39 -2.69 3.89 3.82
N CYS A 40 -2.08 4.00 2.64
CA CYS A 40 -1.88 5.24 1.92
C CYS A 40 -2.86 5.38 0.75
N TYR A 41 -3.43 6.57 0.58
CA TYR A 41 -4.43 6.85 -0.45
C TYR A 41 -4.34 8.31 -0.93
N LYS A 42 -4.86 8.58 -2.14
CA LYS A 42 -4.81 9.92 -2.73
C LYS A 42 -5.89 10.84 -2.16
N ASP A 43 -7.16 10.48 -2.39
CA ASP A 43 -8.29 11.36 -2.13
C ASP A 43 -9.30 10.74 -1.16
N LYS A 44 -9.81 9.55 -1.49
CA LYS A 44 -10.91 8.91 -0.76
C LYS A 44 -10.63 7.44 -0.54
N LEU A 45 -10.94 6.99 0.67
CA LEU A 45 -11.11 5.58 0.99
C LEU A 45 -12.52 5.14 0.57
N GLU A 46 -12.63 3.91 0.09
CA GLU A 46 -13.94 3.31 -0.21
C GLU A 46 -14.79 3.15 1.06
N LEU A 47 -14.13 2.91 2.19
CA LEU A 47 -14.71 2.84 3.52
C LEU A 47 -14.06 3.88 4.42
N SER A 48 -14.88 4.63 5.17
CA SER A 48 -14.37 5.69 6.02
C SER A 48 -13.31 5.19 7.00
N SER A 49 -12.23 5.96 7.21
CA SER A 49 -11.25 5.71 8.27
C SER A 49 -11.86 5.84 9.68
N HIS A 50 -12.98 6.55 9.83
CA HIS A 50 -13.65 6.76 11.12
C HIS A 50 -14.63 5.63 11.46
N LYS A 51 -14.38 4.89 12.56
CA LYS A 51 -15.14 3.70 12.99
C LYS A 51 -16.67 3.87 12.93
N LYS A 52 -17.20 4.95 13.52
CA LYS A 52 -18.65 5.22 13.54
C LYS A 52 -19.26 5.50 12.16
N LYS A 53 -18.53 6.16 11.26
CA LYS A 53 -19.00 6.46 9.90
C LYS A 53 -18.96 5.19 9.05
N ARG A 54 -17.90 4.40 9.22
CA ARG A 54 -17.73 3.10 8.56
C ARG A 54 -18.83 2.11 8.92
N ALA A 55 -19.12 1.93 10.21
CA ALA A 55 -20.18 1.00 10.65
C ALA A 55 -21.54 1.33 10.01
N LYS A 56 -21.87 2.62 9.87
CA LYS A 56 -23.06 3.07 9.15
C LYS A 56 -23.01 2.76 7.65
N GLN A 57 -21.87 2.99 7.00
CA GLN A 57 -21.68 2.68 5.57
C GLN A 57 -21.82 1.17 5.31
N VAL A 58 -21.15 0.33 6.10
CA VAL A 58 -21.19 -1.13 5.97
C VAL A 58 -22.62 -1.65 6.15
N LYS A 59 -23.32 -1.21 7.22
CA LYS A 59 -24.72 -1.59 7.43
C LYS A 59 -25.62 -1.22 6.25
N LYS A 60 -25.43 -0.03 5.67
CA LYS A 60 -26.20 0.43 4.51
C LYS A 60 -25.91 -0.38 3.24
N LEU A 61 -24.66 -0.80 3.05
CA LEU A 61 -24.26 -1.62 1.91
C LEU A 61 -24.74 -3.08 2.04
N MET A 62 -24.69 -3.66 3.25
CA MET A 62 -25.28 -4.98 3.53
C MET A 62 -26.79 -4.98 3.31
N GLN A 63 -27.51 -3.94 3.78
CA GLN A 63 -28.96 -3.80 3.56
C GLN A 63 -29.34 -3.73 2.08
N ARG A 64 -28.40 -3.32 1.21
CA ARG A 64 -28.61 -3.24 -0.24
C ARG A 64 -28.20 -4.53 -0.97
N GLY A 65 -27.73 -5.55 -0.26
CA GLY A 65 -27.21 -6.79 -0.85
C GLY A 65 -25.90 -6.60 -1.62
N LEU A 66 -25.18 -5.49 -1.42
CA LEU A 66 -23.93 -5.16 -2.12
C LEU A 66 -22.68 -5.64 -1.38
N LEU A 67 -22.86 -6.27 -0.22
CA LEU A 67 -21.78 -6.82 0.61
C LEU A 67 -22.19 -8.20 1.10
N ASP A 68 -21.30 -9.16 0.91
CA ASP A 68 -21.41 -10.53 1.39
C ASP A 68 -21.05 -10.60 2.89
N PRO A 69 -21.99 -11.00 3.78
CA PRO A 69 -21.76 -11.06 5.23
C PRO A 69 -20.53 -11.87 5.63
N GLU A 70 -20.26 -12.99 4.95
CA GLU A 70 -19.13 -13.88 5.29
C GLU A 70 -17.76 -13.22 5.00
N LYS A 71 -17.69 -12.33 4.00
CA LYS A 71 -16.46 -11.59 3.66
C LYS A 71 -16.29 -10.31 4.46
N VAL A 72 -17.40 -9.73 4.92
CA VAL A 72 -17.39 -8.49 5.71
C VAL A 72 -16.76 -8.71 7.08
N ASP A 73 -16.97 -9.88 7.69
CA ASP A 73 -16.50 -10.13 9.06
C ASP A 73 -14.96 -10.17 9.18
N PRO A 74 -14.21 -10.90 8.33
CA PRO A 74 -12.74 -10.87 8.35
C PRO A 74 -12.15 -9.48 8.03
N PHE A 75 -12.74 -8.77 7.06
CA PHE A 75 -12.28 -7.43 6.70
C PHE A 75 -12.56 -6.40 7.81
N SER A 76 -13.74 -6.48 8.44
CA SER A 76 -14.07 -5.63 9.58
C SER A 76 -13.15 -5.90 10.77
N LEU A 77 -12.87 -7.19 11.05
CA LEU A 77 -11.91 -7.58 12.08
C LEU A 77 -10.53 -7.03 11.78
N PHE A 78 -10.03 -7.16 10.55
CA PHE A 78 -8.76 -6.58 10.11
C PHE A 78 -8.70 -5.07 10.34
N LEU A 79 -9.75 -4.34 9.97
CA LEU A 79 -9.79 -2.88 10.15
C LEU A 79 -9.80 -2.44 11.62
N GLU A 80 -10.35 -3.25 12.52
CA GLU A 80 -10.39 -2.97 13.95
C GLU A 80 -9.14 -3.41 14.70
N THR A 81 -8.52 -4.51 14.27
CA THR A 81 -7.43 -5.18 14.99
C THR A 81 -6.05 -4.95 14.37
N GLY A 82 -5.97 -4.62 13.09
CA GLY A 82 -4.70 -4.55 12.35
C GLY A 82 -3.78 -3.36 12.70
N GLY A 83 -4.16 -2.50 13.65
CA GLY A 83 -3.35 -1.32 14.00
C GLY A 83 -3.17 -0.37 12.81
N LEU A 84 -4.25 -0.09 12.09
CA LEU A 84 -4.21 0.67 10.84
C LEU A 84 -3.89 2.15 11.09
N THR A 85 -2.86 2.63 10.39
CA THR A 85 -2.54 4.04 10.24
C THR A 85 -2.90 4.49 8.84
N TYR A 86 -3.78 5.48 8.74
CA TYR A 86 -4.21 6.05 7.45
C TYR A 86 -3.38 7.29 7.13
N CYS A 87 -2.87 7.37 5.90
CA CYS A 87 -2.06 8.49 5.44
C CYS A 87 -2.52 8.94 4.05
N LEU A 88 -2.78 10.23 3.89
CA LEU A 88 -2.96 10.82 2.57
C LEU A 88 -1.59 10.96 1.91
N TYR A 89 -1.48 10.73 0.61
CA TYR A 89 -0.20 10.87 -0.10
C TYR A 89 0.45 12.25 0.08
N LYS A 90 -0.37 13.31 0.09
CA LYS A 90 0.09 14.69 0.35
C LYS A 90 0.69 14.89 1.75
N ASP A 91 0.36 14.01 2.69
CA ASP A 91 0.80 14.07 4.09
C ASP A 91 1.83 12.96 4.41
N SER A 92 2.45 12.37 3.37
CA SER A 92 3.41 11.26 3.47
C SER A 92 4.68 11.56 4.28
N GLU A 93 4.95 12.82 4.59
CA GLU A 93 6.10 13.16 5.45
C GLU A 93 5.84 12.79 6.91
N ARG A 94 4.57 12.67 7.32
CA ARG A 94 4.19 12.31 8.69
C ARG A 94 4.51 10.86 9.07
N ILE A 95 4.73 10.00 8.07
CA ILE A 95 5.03 8.59 8.31
C ILE A 95 6.54 8.32 8.42
N LEU A 96 7.39 9.29 8.08
CA LEU A 96 8.84 9.15 8.21
C LEU A 96 9.23 8.95 9.68
N GLY A 97 10.24 8.11 9.92
CA GLY A 97 10.67 7.71 11.26
C GLY A 97 9.77 6.68 11.94
N ASN A 98 8.63 6.31 11.34
CA ASN A 98 7.82 5.18 11.79
C ASN A 98 8.17 3.93 10.97
N THR A 99 7.89 2.76 11.56
CA THR A 99 8.09 1.48 10.89
C THR A 99 6.83 0.64 10.96
N PHE A 100 6.44 0.09 9.81
CA PHE A 100 5.23 -0.71 9.60
C PHE A 100 5.58 -2.11 9.10
N GLY A 101 4.80 -3.10 9.50
CA GLY A 101 4.92 -4.47 9.00
C GLY A 101 4.28 -4.66 7.62
N MET A 102 3.27 -3.85 7.29
CA MET A 102 2.59 -3.90 6.01
C MET A 102 2.25 -2.50 5.51
N CYS A 103 2.50 -2.22 4.24
CA CYS A 103 2.12 -0.97 3.57
C CYS A 103 1.15 -1.28 2.42
N ILE A 104 0.03 -0.55 2.35
CA ILE A 104 -0.97 -0.66 1.29
C ILE A 104 -1.03 0.69 0.55
N LEU A 105 -0.80 0.66 -0.76
CA LEU A 105 -0.83 1.83 -1.64
C LEU A 105 -2.02 1.68 -2.60
N GLN A 106 -3.09 2.45 -2.34
CA GLN A 106 -4.39 2.25 -2.97
C GLN A 106 -4.48 2.78 -4.42
N ASP A 107 -3.91 3.96 -4.65
CA ASP A 107 -4.07 4.69 -5.90
C ASP A 107 -2.71 4.80 -6.59
N PHE A 108 -2.31 3.72 -7.26
CA PHE A 108 -0.98 3.61 -7.88
C PHE A 108 -0.68 4.75 -8.86
N GLU A 109 -1.66 5.16 -9.65
CA GLU A 109 -1.51 6.19 -10.70
C GLU A 109 -1.11 7.57 -10.14
N ALA A 110 -1.26 7.79 -8.83
CA ALA A 110 -0.87 9.02 -8.17
C ALA A 110 0.45 8.91 -7.40
N LEU A 111 1.11 7.74 -7.44
CA LEU A 111 2.40 7.54 -6.83
C LEU A 111 3.49 8.18 -7.70
N THR A 112 4.32 8.99 -7.06
CA THR A 112 5.57 9.47 -7.62
C THR A 112 6.73 8.64 -7.07
N PRO A 113 7.90 8.62 -7.72
CA PRO A 113 9.08 7.92 -7.19
C PRO A 113 9.42 8.32 -5.76
N ASN A 114 9.27 9.60 -5.41
CA ASN A 114 9.51 10.09 -4.05
C ASN A 114 8.49 9.53 -3.03
N LEU A 115 7.21 9.43 -3.39
CA LEU A 115 6.20 8.82 -2.52
C LEU A 115 6.45 7.33 -2.32
N LEU A 116 6.83 6.62 -3.39
CA LEU A 116 7.24 5.21 -3.32
C LEU A 116 8.44 5.04 -2.40
N ALA A 117 9.51 5.82 -2.58
CA ALA A 117 10.70 5.74 -1.74
C ALA A 117 10.37 5.92 -0.26
N ARG A 118 9.64 7.00 0.10
CA ARG A 118 9.24 7.28 1.49
C ARG A 118 8.39 6.16 2.09
N THR A 119 7.43 5.63 1.34
CA THR A 119 6.53 4.58 1.85
C THR A 119 7.25 3.24 2.00
N ILE A 120 8.12 2.89 1.04
CA ILE A 120 8.93 1.66 1.08
C ILE A 120 9.94 1.71 2.25
N GLU A 121 10.58 2.85 2.49
CA GLU A 121 11.54 3.04 3.60
C GLU A 121 10.91 2.76 4.97
N THR A 122 9.61 3.08 5.13
CA THR A 122 8.90 2.87 6.40
C THR A 122 8.51 1.41 6.65
N VAL A 123 8.85 0.47 5.77
CA VAL A 123 8.48 -0.95 5.91
C VAL A 123 9.63 -1.74 6.51
N GLU A 124 9.38 -2.47 7.61
CA GLU A 124 10.40 -3.31 8.25
C GLU A 124 10.88 -4.44 7.34
N GLY A 125 12.10 -4.91 7.58
CA GLY A 125 12.66 -6.08 6.90
C GLY A 125 11.77 -7.31 7.08
N GLY A 126 11.34 -7.92 5.99
CA GLY A 126 10.37 -9.04 6.00
C GLY A 126 8.90 -8.60 6.08
N GLY A 127 8.65 -7.29 6.01
CA GLY A 127 7.33 -6.72 5.81
C GLY A 127 6.82 -6.86 4.37
N LEU A 128 5.57 -6.43 4.17
CA LEU A 128 4.85 -6.60 2.91
C LEU A 128 4.40 -5.26 2.33
N ILE A 129 4.64 -5.06 1.05
CA ILE A 129 4.15 -3.88 0.31
C ILE A 129 3.10 -4.34 -0.70
N VAL A 130 1.90 -3.79 -0.59
CA VAL A 130 0.75 -4.11 -1.43
C VAL A 130 0.41 -2.91 -2.31
N LEU A 131 0.53 -3.09 -3.62
CA LEU A 131 0.09 -2.11 -4.62
C LEU A 131 -1.28 -2.51 -5.15
N LEU A 132 -2.27 -1.61 -5.04
CA LEU A 132 -3.57 -1.80 -5.66
C LEU A 132 -3.60 -1.13 -7.03
N LEU A 133 -3.78 -1.94 -8.07
CA LEU A 133 -3.91 -1.47 -9.45
C LEU A 133 -5.39 -1.49 -9.84
N ARG A 134 -5.89 -0.35 -10.34
CA ARG A 134 -7.28 -0.23 -10.83
C ARG A 134 -7.42 -0.64 -12.30
N SER A 135 -6.36 -0.52 -13.11
CA SER A 135 -6.38 -0.76 -14.55
C SER A 135 -5.08 -1.40 -15.06
N LEU A 136 -5.13 -2.05 -16.23
CA LEU A 136 -3.92 -2.56 -16.91
C LEU A 136 -2.95 -1.44 -17.31
N SER A 137 -3.46 -0.24 -17.61
CA SER A 137 -2.62 0.95 -17.84
C SER A 137 -1.76 1.30 -16.63
N SER A 138 -2.26 1.07 -15.41
CA SER A 138 -1.48 1.26 -14.18
C SER A 138 -0.26 0.33 -14.13
N LEU A 139 -0.31 -0.88 -14.72
CA LEU A 139 0.82 -1.80 -14.78
C LEU A 139 1.92 -1.33 -15.73
N THR A 140 1.56 -0.76 -16.88
CA THR A 140 2.53 -0.17 -17.81
C THR A 140 3.26 0.99 -17.16
N SER A 141 2.55 1.85 -16.39
CA SER A 141 3.16 2.93 -15.63
C SER A 141 4.13 2.46 -14.54
N LEU A 142 3.94 1.27 -13.95
CA LEU A 142 4.90 0.65 -13.04
C LEU A 142 6.19 0.27 -13.75
N TYR A 143 6.07 -0.33 -14.93
CA TYR A 143 7.21 -0.71 -15.74
C TYR A 143 8.02 0.53 -16.18
N THR A 144 7.33 1.60 -16.62
CA THR A 144 8.01 2.83 -17.03
C THR A 144 8.69 3.55 -15.87
N MET A 145 8.10 3.56 -14.66
CA MET A 145 8.77 4.14 -13.48
C MET A 145 10.05 3.38 -13.10
N ALA A 146 10.04 2.05 -13.18
CA ALA A 146 11.24 1.26 -12.94
C ALA A 146 12.33 1.52 -13.99
N MET A 147 11.93 1.71 -15.25
CA MET A 147 12.84 1.98 -16.37
C MET A 147 13.43 3.40 -16.30
N ASP A 148 12.64 4.44 -16.01
CA ASP A 148 13.09 5.84 -15.91
C ASP A 148 14.15 6.03 -14.80
N VAL A 149 13.99 5.31 -13.68
CA VAL A 149 14.98 5.30 -12.60
C VAL A 149 16.29 4.67 -13.08
N HIS A 150 16.21 3.58 -13.85
CA HIS A 150 17.40 2.90 -14.37
C HIS A 150 18.14 3.74 -15.42
N GLU A 151 17.42 4.43 -16.32
CA GLU A 151 18.05 5.31 -17.31
C GLU A 151 18.75 6.51 -16.66
N ARG A 152 18.14 7.16 -15.67
CA ARG A 152 18.77 8.28 -14.94
C ARG A 152 19.98 7.86 -14.13
N PHE A 153 19.96 6.67 -13.52
CA PHE A 153 21.12 6.15 -12.79
C PHE A 153 22.30 5.84 -13.72
N ARG A 154 22.01 5.48 -14.98
CA ARG A 154 23.02 5.17 -16.01
C ARG A 154 23.66 6.42 -16.63
N THR A 155 22.96 7.54 -16.64
CA THR A 155 23.48 8.82 -17.14
C THR A 155 24.29 9.59 -16.09
N GLU A 156 23.91 9.54 -14.81
CA GLU A 156 24.68 10.19 -13.73
C GLU A 156 26.03 9.52 -13.42
N SER A 157 26.15 8.22 -13.69
CA SER A 157 27.41 7.46 -13.51
C SER A 157 28.45 7.72 -14.60
N HIS A 158 28.10 8.48 -15.65
CA HIS A 158 29.01 8.99 -16.68
C HIS A 158 28.93 10.52 -16.78
N SER A 159 29.23 11.25 -15.70
CA SER A 159 29.67 12.64 -15.82
C SER A 159 31.18 12.67 -16.08
N GLU A 160 31.57 12.71 -17.36
CA GLU A 160 32.94 13.08 -17.73
C GLU A 160 33.27 14.46 -17.14
N PRO A 161 34.46 14.65 -16.52
CA PRO A 161 34.87 15.97 -16.08
C PRO A 161 35.10 16.84 -17.31
N GLN A 162 34.25 17.85 -17.51
CA GLN A 162 34.53 18.94 -18.45
C GLN A 162 35.85 19.61 -18.02
N ARG A 163 36.94 19.22 -18.67
CA ARG A 163 38.21 19.95 -18.63
C ARG A 163 37.97 21.31 -19.26
N ALA A 164 38.00 22.35 -18.42
CA ALA A 164 38.18 23.72 -18.87
C ALA A 164 39.57 23.84 -19.50
N LEU A 165 39.61 24.25 -20.77
CA LEU A 165 40.73 24.86 -21.46
C LEU A 165 40.22 26.13 -22.15
#